data_AF-A0A8K0SG27-F1
#
_entry.id   AF-A0A8K0SG27-F1
#
_cell.length_a   1.000
_cell.length_b   1.000
_cell.length_c   1.000
_cell.angle_alpha   90.00
_cell.angle_beta   90.00
_cell.angle_gamma   90.00
#
_symmetry.space_group_name_H-M   'P 1'
#
loop_
_entity.id
_entity.type
_entity.pdbx_description
1 polymer ?
#
loop_
_entity_poly.entity_id
_entity_poly.type
_entity_poly.pdbx_seq_one_letter_code
_entity_poly.pdbx_strand_id
1 'polypeptide(L)' 'MSLNQHGMEKKRDRSSENFKKRWHTFARNGFRVHKSYHADVYILLRRKGQIYEFKSTERAWPLQPED' A
#
# COMPACT_ATOMS: atom_id res chain seq x y z
N MET A 1 -48.26 -0.26 17.99
CA MET A 1 -46.79 -0.19 18.20
C MET A 1 -46.13 -0.44 16.85
N SER A 2 -45.52 0.58 16.24
CA SER A 2 -44.87 0.45 14.94
C SER A 2 -43.42 0.01 15.15
N LEU A 3 -43.06 -1.16 14.62
CA LEU A 3 -41.69 -1.67 14.63
C LEU A 3 -40.85 -0.81 13.69
N ASN A 4 -40.06 0.09 14.27
CA ASN A 4 -38.99 0.80 13.58
C ASN A 4 -37.93 -0.21 13.12
N GLN A 5 -38.14 -0.81 11.95
CA GLN A 5 -37.08 -1.46 11.19
C GLN A 5 -36.11 -0.37 10.73
N HIS A 6 -35.14 -0.04 11.59
CA HIS A 6 -33.92 0.62 11.17
C HIS A 6 -33.21 -0.38 10.26
N GLY A 7 -33.49 -0.27 8.96
CA GLY A 7 -32.74 -0.99 7.94
C GLY A 7 -31.26 -0.75 8.22
N MET A 8 -30.55 -1.84 8.53
CA MET A 8 -29.10 -1.78 8.69
C MET A 8 -28.53 -1.32 7.36
N GLU A 9 -28.24 -0.03 7.23
CA GLU A 9 -27.43 0.49 6.15
C GLU A 9 -26.12 -0.28 6.17
N LYS A 10 -25.94 -1.20 5.21
CA LYS A 10 -24.66 -1.85 4.96
C LYS A 10 -23.67 -0.73 4.65
N LYS A 11 -22.90 -0.32 5.67
CA LYS A 11 -21.81 0.64 5.52
C LYS A 11 -20.96 0.19 4.33
N ARG A 12 -20.83 1.06 3.33
CA ARG A 12 -20.06 0.77 2.11
C ARG A 12 -18.67 0.27 2.48
N ASP A 13 -18.27 -0.89 1.98
CA ASP A 13 -16.91 -1.39 2.18
C ASP A 13 -15.91 -0.48 1.44
N ARG A 14 -15.15 0.32 2.19
CA ARG A 14 -14.10 1.20 1.70
C ARG A 14 -12.70 0.58 1.82
N SER A 15 -12.58 -0.71 2.15
CA SER A 15 -11.30 -1.39 2.36
C SER A 15 -10.36 -1.23 1.17
N SER A 16 -10.88 -1.26 -0.06
CA SER A 16 -10.08 -1.06 -1.28
C SER A 16 -9.61 0.37 -1.48
N GLU A 17 -10.44 1.36 -1.19
CA GLU A 17 -10.06 2.76 -1.28
C GLU A 17 -9.01 3.10 -0.22
N ASN A 18 -9.26 2.67 1.02
CA ASN A 18 -8.35 2.87 2.15
C ASN A 18 -7.00 2.17 1.90
N PHE A 19 -7.02 0.96 1.34
CA PHE A 19 -5.81 0.26 0.95
C PHE A 19 -5.01 1.05 -0.08
N LYS A 20 -5.65 1.55 -1.15
CA LYS A 20 -4.95 2.37 -2.17
C LYS A 20 -4.32 3.62 -1.56
N LYS A 21 -5.05 4.34 -0.70
CA LYS A 21 -4.51 5.51 0.02
C LYS A 21 -3.28 5.15 0.87
N ARG A 22 -3.34 4.03 1.58
CA ARG A 22 -2.21 3.57 2.40
C ARG A 22 -1.03 3.12 1.55
N TRP A 23 -1.27 2.42 0.45
CA TRP A 23 -0.26 2.06 -0.54
C TRP A 23 0.50 3.28 -1.07
N HIS A 24 -0.21 4.33 -1.51
CA HIS A 24 0.43 5.56 -1.97
C HIS A 24 1.27 6.23 -0.87
N THR A 25 0.82 6.16 0.38
CA THR A 25 1.57 6.68 1.53
C THR A 25 2.87 5.90 1.74
N PHE A 26 2.82 4.56 1.65
CA PHE A 26 4.01 3.71 1.75
C PHE A 26 5.02 4.02 0.65
N ALA A 27 4.59 4.08 -0.61
CA ALA A 27 5.47 4.41 -1.73
C ALA A 27 6.12 5.79 -1.57
N ARG A 28 5.34 6.80 -1.16
CA ARG A 28 5.86 8.16 -0.90
C ARG A 28 6.90 8.16 0.22
N ASN A 29 6.65 7.44 1.31
CA ASN A 29 7.60 7.35 2.41
C ASN A 29 8.88 6.60 2.01
N GLY A 30 8.76 5.54 1.21
CA GLY A 30 9.91 4.85 0.63
C GLY A 30 10.78 5.80 -0.21
N PHE A 31 10.15 6.64 -1.04
CA PHE A 31 10.87 7.66 -1.80
C PHE A 31 11.55 8.71 -0.90
N ARG A 32 10.89 9.13 0.19
CA ARG A 32 11.52 10.06 1.16
C ARG A 32 12.73 9.45 1.84
N VAL A 33 12.66 8.18 2.23
CA VAL A 33 13.81 7.46 2.83
C VAL A 33 14.97 7.42 1.84
N HIS A 34 14.69 7.09 0.58
CA HIS A 34 15.71 7.12 -0.47
C HIS A 34 16.35 8.51 -0.61
N LYS A 35 15.54 9.56 -0.70
CA LYS A 35 16.05 10.93 -0.88
C LYS A 35 16.83 11.45 0.35
N SER A 36 16.38 11.13 1.56
CA SER A 36 16.95 11.68 2.80
C SER A 36 18.17 10.91 3.29
N TYR A 37 18.25 9.61 3.01
CA TYR A 37 19.26 8.74 3.57
C TYR A 37 20.09 7.99 2.50
N HIS A 38 19.86 8.29 1.22
CA HIS A 38 20.50 7.60 0.08
C HIS A 38 20.34 6.08 0.14
N ALA A 39 19.29 5.60 0.80
CA ALA A 39 19.01 4.18 0.94
C ALA A 39 18.23 3.66 -0.28
N ASP A 40 18.59 2.49 -0.77
CA ASP A 40 17.76 1.79 -1.74
C ASP A 40 16.57 1.13 -1.04
N VAL A 41 15.37 1.55 -1.43
CA VAL A 41 14.11 1.08 -0.87
C VAL A 41 13.35 0.26 -1.90
N TYR A 42 12.96 -0.95 -1.47
CA TYR A 42 12.04 -1.84 -2.16
C TYR A 42 10.83 -2.16 -1.28
N ILE A 43 9.62 -2.05 -1.85
CA ILE A 43 8.38 -2.41 -1.17
C ILE A 43 7.54 -3.27 -2.13
N LEU A 44 7.20 -4.48 -1.67
CA LEU A 44 6.32 -5.40 -2.38
C LEU A 44 5.11 -5.75 -1.51
N LEU A 45 3.90 -5.46 -1.99
CA LEU A 45 2.65 -5.90 -1.37
C LEU A 45 1.84 -6.77 -2.33
N ARG A 46 1.19 -7.79 -1.78
CA ARG A 46 0.24 -8.65 -2.52
C ARG A 46 -1.14 -8.55 -1.87
N ARG A 47 -2.17 -8.23 -2.67
CA ARG A 47 -3.56 -8.17 -2.19
C ARG A 47 -4.53 -8.57 -3.30
N LYS A 48 -5.43 -9.51 -3.01
CA LYS A 48 -6.49 -9.96 -3.94
C LYS A 48 -5.94 -10.32 -5.33
N GLY A 49 -4.81 -11.03 -5.39
CA GLY A 49 -4.16 -11.42 -6.65
C GLY A 49 -3.41 -10.30 -7.38
N GLN A 50 -3.40 -9.07 -6.85
CA GLN A 50 -2.67 -7.95 -7.42
C GLN A 50 -1.36 -7.72 -6.68
N ILE A 51 -0.32 -7.37 -7.44
CA ILE A 51 1.00 -6.99 -6.95
C ILE A 51 1.11 -5.47 -6.99
N TYR A 52 1.56 -4.89 -5.88
CA TYR A 52 1.86 -3.48 -5.74
C TYR A 52 3.35 -3.36 -5.42
N GLU A 53 4.10 -2.81 -6.38
CA GLU A 53 5.56 -2.70 -6.29
C GLU A 53 5.99 -1.23 -6.27
N PHE A 54 6.93 -0.91 -5.39
CA PHE A 54 7.65 0.35 -5.38
C PHE A 54 9.14 0.05 -5.29
N LYS A 55 9.90 0.68 -6.20
CA LYS A 55 11.35 0.69 -6.25
C LYS A 55 11.81 2.14 -6.28
N SER A 56 12.70 2.51 -5.36
CA SER A 56 13.27 3.86 -5.33
C SER A 56 14.26 4.13 -6.46
N THR A 57 14.96 3.10 -6.92
CA THR A 57 15.87 3.08 -8.06
C THR A 57 15.60 1.84 -8.90
N GLU A 58 16.00 1.81 -10.18
CA GLU A 58 15.88 0.59 -11.01
C GLU A 58 16.64 -0.60 -10.42
N ARG A 59 17.63 -0.33 -9.56
CA ARG A 59 18.47 -1.32 -8.87
C ARG A 59 18.04 -1.61 -7.44
N ALA A 60 16.98 -0.97 -6.93
CA ALA A 60 16.51 -1.23 -5.58
C ALA A 60 16.11 -2.71 -5.46
N TRP A 61 16.83 -3.42 -4.57
CA TRP A 61 16.81 -4.86 -4.27
C TRP A 61 15.46 -5.58 -4.51
N PRO A 62 15.43 -6.85 -4.95
CA PRO A 62 16.23 -7.94 -4.38
C PRO A 62 17.13 -8.56 -5.43
N LEU A 63 18.34 -8.04 -5.58
CA LEU A 63 19.39 -8.72 -6.32
C LEU A 63 20.42 -9.18 -5.29
N GLN A 64 20.86 -10.43 -5.43
CA GLN A 64 21.80 -11.10 -4.56
C GLN A 64 23.06 -10.24 -4.36
N PRO A 65 23.78 -10.39 -3.22
CA PRO A 65 25.04 -9.68 -3.01
C PRO A 65 25.93 -9.87 -4.23
N GLU A 66 26.48 -8.78 -4.78
CA GLU A 66 27.55 -8.88 -5.77
C GLU A 66 28.71 -9.63 -5.10
N ASP A 67 29.18 -10.70 -5.77
CA ASP A 67 30.27 -11.58 -5.33
C ASP A 67 31.57 -10.81 -4.99
#